data_AF-A0A9C8WGW5-F1
#
_entry.id   AF-A0A9C8WGW5-F1
#
_cell.length_a   1.000
_cell.length_b   1.000
_cell.length_c   1.000
_cell.angle_alpha   90.00
_cell.angle_beta   90.00
_cell.angle_gamma   90.00
#
_symmetry.space_group_name_H-M   'P 1'
#
loop_
_entity.id
_entity.type
_entity.pdbx_description
1 polymer ?
#
loop_
_entity_poly.entity_id
_entity_poly.type
_entity_poly.pdbx_seq_one_letter_code
_entity_poly.pdbx_strand_id
1 'polypeptide(L)'
;TPAENALWQRLRRRQLGVKFRRQHAIDRFIVDFYSAEARLVVEVDGPVHQYRREEDAIRQEFLESQGLRVLRFTNEEVLTQIEAVLERIHEAVQAAAAPTARALTPEDLLAYIYAVFYTPTYRSKYAEFLRIDFPRIPFPAESAIFWQMAALGQRLVALHLLQSPELDPPAVKYQGGGDDHTIERPRYDAEQGRVHINERKYFEGVTPEMWNYQIGGYKVLQKLLKDRKGRPMDNPRWYIRVATAIARTLEIQRELDALYPEVEKSLPAPAPSP
;
A
#
# COMPACT_ATOMS: atom_id res chain seq x y z
N THR A 1 2.49 -18.47 -38.87
CA THR A 1 2.78 -19.73 -39.58
C THR A 1 1.63 -20.74 -39.43
N PRO A 2 1.62 -21.88 -40.16
CA PRO A 2 0.67 -22.97 -39.93
C PRO A 2 0.68 -23.47 -38.47
N ALA A 3 1.87 -23.58 -37.87
CA ALA A 3 2.05 -23.94 -36.46
C ALA A 3 1.41 -22.91 -35.52
N GLU A 4 1.68 -21.61 -35.68
CA GLU A 4 0.98 -20.56 -34.92
C GLU A 4 -0.54 -20.65 -35.08
N ASN A 5 -1.05 -20.91 -36.29
CA ASN A 5 -2.49 -21.03 -36.52
C ASN A 5 -3.06 -22.24 -35.77
N ALA A 6 -2.38 -23.39 -35.80
CA ALA A 6 -2.77 -24.59 -35.06
C ALA A 6 -2.80 -24.32 -33.55
N LEU A 7 -1.74 -23.71 -33.01
CA LEU A 7 -1.66 -23.35 -31.59
C LEU A 7 -2.73 -22.31 -31.21
N TRP A 8 -2.97 -21.30 -32.05
CA TRP A 8 -3.98 -20.29 -31.82
C TRP A 8 -5.39 -20.88 -31.68
N GLN A 9 -5.74 -21.89 -32.47
CA GLN A 9 -7.04 -22.56 -32.35
C GLN A 9 -7.25 -23.20 -30.99
N ARG A 10 -6.18 -23.62 -30.31
CA ARG A 10 -6.21 -24.24 -28.99
C ARG A 10 -6.08 -23.23 -27.85
N LEU A 11 -5.44 -22.07 -28.08
CA LEU A 11 -5.28 -21.01 -27.06
C LEU A 11 -6.46 -20.02 -27.02
N ARG A 12 -7.13 -19.79 -28.15
CA ARG A 12 -8.22 -18.80 -28.22
C ARG A 12 -9.42 -19.19 -27.34
N ARG A 13 -10.25 -18.20 -27.03
CA ARG A 13 -11.51 -18.37 -26.27
C ARG A 13 -11.32 -18.95 -24.86
N ARG A 14 -10.19 -18.65 -24.20
CA ARG A 14 -9.90 -19.07 -22.81
C ARG A 14 -9.93 -20.59 -22.59
N GLN A 15 -9.56 -21.38 -23.60
CA GLN A 15 -9.53 -22.85 -23.49
C GLN A 15 -8.58 -23.37 -22.41
N LEU A 16 -7.57 -22.59 -22.03
CA LEU A 16 -6.66 -22.88 -20.91
C LEU A 16 -6.98 -22.04 -19.66
N GLY A 17 -8.22 -21.57 -19.50
CA GLY A 17 -8.66 -20.74 -18.36
C GLY A 17 -8.29 -19.25 -18.46
N VAL A 18 -7.17 -18.91 -19.09
CA VAL A 18 -6.69 -17.52 -19.24
C VAL A 18 -6.86 -16.98 -20.66
N LYS A 19 -6.92 -15.65 -20.79
CA LYS A 19 -6.97 -14.98 -22.10
C LYS A 19 -5.57 -14.91 -22.74
N PHE A 20 -5.46 -15.39 -23.99
CA PHE A 20 -4.32 -15.15 -24.86
C PHE A 20 -4.63 -14.12 -25.94
N ARG A 21 -3.63 -13.29 -26.27
CA ARG A 21 -3.56 -12.39 -27.43
C ARG A 21 -2.54 -12.96 -28.40
N ARG A 22 -2.77 -12.78 -29.70
CA ARG A 22 -1.83 -13.15 -30.76
C ARG A 22 -1.08 -11.92 -31.26
N GLN A 23 0.20 -12.05 -31.62
CA GLN A 23 1.07 -11.00 -32.17
C GLN A 23 1.05 -9.73 -31.30
N HIS A 24 1.35 -9.88 -30.01
CA HIS A 24 1.28 -8.79 -29.05
C HIS A 24 2.59 -8.00 -29.04
N ALA A 25 2.50 -6.67 -29.16
CA ALA A 25 3.64 -5.80 -28.96
C ALA A 25 3.93 -5.63 -27.46
N ILE A 26 5.17 -5.87 -27.06
CA ILE A 26 5.72 -5.66 -25.73
C ILE A 26 6.97 -4.81 -25.91
N ASP A 27 6.83 -3.51 -25.64
CA ASP A 27 7.88 -2.52 -25.93
C ASP A 27 8.35 -2.66 -27.39
N ARG A 28 9.65 -2.86 -27.61
CA ARG A 28 10.29 -3.01 -28.92
C ARG A 28 10.10 -4.39 -29.58
N PHE A 29 9.47 -5.35 -28.92
CA PHE A 29 9.32 -6.72 -29.41
C PHE A 29 7.87 -7.06 -29.76
N ILE A 30 7.67 -7.88 -30.79
CA ILE A 30 6.37 -8.49 -31.10
C ILE A 30 6.48 -9.99 -30.81
N VAL A 31 5.64 -10.49 -29.91
CA VAL A 31 5.60 -11.89 -29.48
C VAL A 31 4.40 -12.62 -30.07
N ASP A 32 4.52 -13.91 -30.39
CA ASP A 32 3.47 -14.65 -31.10
C ASP A 32 2.19 -14.80 -30.27
N PHE A 33 2.32 -15.15 -29.00
CA PHE A 33 1.20 -15.25 -28.07
C PHE A 33 1.56 -14.68 -26.70
N TYR A 34 0.60 -13.98 -26.10
CA TYR A 34 0.77 -13.35 -24.80
C TYR A 34 -0.49 -13.50 -23.94
N SER A 35 -0.31 -13.89 -22.68
CA SER A 35 -1.33 -13.82 -21.64
C SER A 35 -0.90 -12.89 -20.52
N ALA A 36 -1.64 -11.79 -20.34
CA ALA A 36 -1.43 -10.88 -19.22
C ALA A 36 -1.80 -11.52 -17.87
N GLU A 37 -2.87 -12.33 -17.86
CA GLU A 37 -3.37 -13.02 -16.67
C GLU A 37 -2.36 -14.03 -16.12
N ALA A 38 -1.61 -14.71 -17.00
CA ALA A 38 -0.58 -15.67 -16.61
C ALA A 38 0.86 -15.10 -16.66
N ARG A 39 1.04 -13.81 -17.00
CA ARG A 39 2.35 -13.19 -17.30
C ARG A 39 3.23 -14.07 -18.19
N LEU A 40 2.62 -14.64 -19.24
CA LEU A 40 3.22 -15.70 -20.07
C LEU A 40 3.31 -15.25 -21.53
N VAL A 41 4.49 -15.38 -22.09
CA VAL A 41 4.78 -15.27 -23.52
C VAL A 41 5.03 -16.66 -24.09
N VAL A 42 4.41 -16.96 -25.24
CA VAL A 42 4.67 -18.19 -26.00
C VAL A 42 5.09 -17.81 -27.41
N GLU A 43 6.27 -18.25 -27.83
CA GLU A 43 6.82 -18.03 -29.18
C GLU A 43 6.93 -19.35 -29.94
N VAL A 44 6.65 -19.30 -31.24
CA VAL A 44 6.72 -20.44 -32.15
C VAL A 44 7.85 -20.17 -33.15
N ASP A 45 9.04 -20.67 -32.80
CA ASP A 45 10.26 -20.43 -33.57
C ASP A 45 10.30 -21.28 -34.86
N GLY A 46 10.77 -20.65 -35.95
CA GLY A 46 11.27 -21.32 -37.15
C GLY A 46 12.70 -21.84 -36.96
N PRO A 47 13.26 -22.61 -37.93
CA PRO A 47 14.62 -23.14 -37.80
C PRO A 47 15.65 -22.04 -37.48
N VAL A 48 16.46 -22.28 -36.43
CA VAL A 48 17.39 -21.32 -35.85
C VAL A 48 18.55 -21.05 -36.82
N HIS A 49 18.67 -19.81 -37.31
CA HIS A 49 19.90 -19.36 -37.97
C HIS A 49 20.94 -18.98 -36.91
N GLN A 50 22.16 -19.53 -37.02
CA GLN A 50 23.26 -19.40 -36.05
C GLN A 50 23.71 -17.95 -35.73
N TYR A 51 23.26 -16.95 -36.49
CA TYR A 51 23.66 -15.54 -36.34
C TYR A 51 22.85 -14.72 -35.30
N ARG A 52 21.89 -15.31 -34.56
CA ARG A 52 20.97 -14.55 -33.66
C ARG A 52 21.09 -14.80 -32.16
N ARG A 53 22.06 -15.60 -31.68
CA ARG A 53 22.13 -16.00 -30.25
C ARG A 53 22.22 -14.83 -29.26
N GLU A 54 22.97 -13.78 -29.60
CA GLU A 54 23.12 -12.60 -28.72
C GLU A 54 21.84 -11.75 -28.67
N GLU A 55 21.15 -11.56 -29.81
CA GLU A 55 19.87 -10.85 -29.87
C GLU A 55 18.76 -11.61 -29.13
N ASP A 56 18.75 -12.95 -29.22
CA ASP A 56 17.78 -13.80 -28.52
C ASP A 56 17.99 -13.78 -27.00
N ALA A 57 19.23 -13.76 -26.53
CA ALA A 57 19.55 -13.65 -25.11
C ALA A 57 19.09 -12.31 -24.52
N ILE A 58 19.37 -11.20 -25.22
CA ILE A 58 18.92 -9.85 -24.81
C ILE A 58 17.39 -9.76 -24.80
N ARG A 59 16.73 -10.34 -25.81
CA ARG A 59 15.26 -10.39 -25.87
C ARG A 59 14.67 -11.17 -24.71
N GLN A 60 15.22 -12.34 -24.39
CA GLN A 60 14.75 -13.18 -23.30
C GLN A 60 14.95 -12.48 -21.95
N GLU A 61 16.16 -11.98 -21.69
CA GLU A 61 16.48 -11.26 -20.46
C GLU A 61 15.59 -10.01 -20.28
N PHE A 62 15.33 -9.27 -21.36
CA PHE A 62 14.42 -8.14 -21.33
C PHE A 62 12.99 -8.56 -20.95
N LEU A 63 12.42 -9.56 -21.62
CA LEU A 63 11.05 -10.02 -21.32
C LEU A 63 10.94 -10.55 -19.88
N GLU A 64 11.94 -11.30 -19.41
CA GLU A 64 12.01 -11.81 -18.05
C GLU A 64 12.17 -10.68 -17.02
N SER A 65 12.92 -9.62 -17.32
CA SER A 65 13.02 -8.42 -16.47
C SER A 65 11.67 -7.72 -16.27
N GLN A 66 10.75 -7.86 -17.22
CA GLN A 66 9.36 -7.38 -17.11
C GLN A 66 8.49 -8.35 -16.29
N GLY A 67 9.08 -9.35 -15.63
CA GLY A 67 8.40 -10.39 -14.87
C GLY A 67 7.52 -11.28 -15.74
N LEU A 68 7.90 -11.49 -17.01
CA LEU A 68 7.21 -12.40 -17.91
C LEU A 68 7.96 -13.73 -17.97
N ARG A 69 7.23 -14.84 -17.99
CA ARG A 69 7.79 -16.14 -18.34
C ARG A 69 7.73 -16.31 -19.86
N VAL A 70 8.81 -16.76 -20.49
CA VAL A 70 8.85 -17.02 -21.93
C VAL A 70 8.95 -18.52 -22.18
N LEU A 71 8.04 -19.08 -22.98
CA LEU A 71 8.11 -20.42 -23.52
C LEU A 71 8.32 -20.36 -25.03
N ARG A 72 9.29 -21.13 -25.54
CA ARG A 72 9.57 -21.24 -26.96
C ARG A 72 9.33 -22.68 -27.42
N PHE A 73 8.67 -22.83 -28.55
CA PHE A 73 8.41 -24.11 -29.21
C PHE A 73 8.80 -24.02 -30.68
N THR A 74 9.36 -25.09 -31.22
CA THR A 74 9.60 -25.19 -32.66
C THR A 74 8.30 -25.44 -33.42
N ASN A 75 8.27 -25.06 -34.71
CA ASN A 75 7.15 -25.43 -35.59
C ASN A 75 6.86 -26.95 -35.58
N GLU A 76 7.89 -27.79 -35.50
CA GLU A 76 7.73 -29.25 -35.48
C GLU A 76 7.04 -29.74 -34.20
N GLU A 77 7.46 -29.25 -33.03
CA GLU A 77 6.81 -29.57 -31.75
C GLU A 77 5.33 -29.20 -31.77
N VAL A 78 4.99 -28.00 -32.27
CA VAL A 78 3.59 -27.54 -32.34
C VAL A 78 2.76 -28.38 -33.32
N LEU A 79 3.33 -28.80 -34.45
CA LEU A 79 2.58 -29.54 -35.47
C LEU A 79 2.46 -31.04 -35.17
N THR A 80 3.44 -31.63 -34.49
CA THR A 80 3.51 -33.08 -34.25
C THR A 80 3.15 -33.49 -32.82
N GLN A 81 3.33 -32.59 -31.84
CA GLN A 81 3.19 -32.87 -30.41
C GLN A 81 2.34 -31.81 -29.70
N ILE A 82 1.26 -31.35 -30.37
CA ILE A 82 0.44 -30.24 -29.88
C ILE A 82 -0.09 -30.43 -28.45
N GLU A 83 -0.45 -31.65 -28.05
CA GLU A 83 -0.95 -31.92 -26.71
C GLU A 83 0.14 -31.73 -25.63
N ALA A 84 1.38 -32.14 -25.89
CA ALA A 84 2.51 -31.89 -24.99
C ALA A 84 2.87 -30.40 -24.89
N VAL A 85 2.75 -29.66 -26.00
CA VAL A 85 2.89 -28.19 -26.00
C VAL A 85 1.81 -27.55 -25.12
N LEU A 86 0.55 -27.98 -25.25
CA LEU A 86 -0.56 -27.46 -24.45
C LEU A 86 -0.41 -27.79 -22.97
N GLU A 87 0.07 -28.99 -22.64
CA GLU A 87 0.36 -29.38 -21.25
C GLU A 87 1.40 -28.45 -20.61
N ARG A 88 2.53 -28.21 -21.29
CA ARG A 88 3.56 -27.27 -20.81
C ARG A 88 3.05 -25.84 -20.64
N ILE A 89 2.20 -25.36 -21.56
CA ILE A 89 1.56 -24.04 -21.44
C ILE A 89 0.58 -24.04 -20.26
N HIS A 90 -0.21 -25.11 -20.08
CA HIS A 90 -1.16 -25.24 -18.99
C HIS A 90 -0.44 -25.25 -17.63
N GLU A 91 0.63 -26.04 -17.48
CA GLU A 91 1.47 -26.03 -16.28
C GLU A 91 2.01 -24.63 -15.98
N ALA A 92 2.46 -23.89 -16.99
CA ALA A 92 2.92 -22.53 -16.81
C ALA A 92 1.82 -21.56 -16.37
N VAL A 93 0.60 -21.72 -16.90
CA VAL A 93 -0.59 -20.98 -16.46
C VAL A 93 -0.95 -21.33 -15.02
N GLN A 94 -0.92 -22.61 -14.63
CA GLN A 94 -1.21 -23.04 -13.27
C GLN A 94 -0.15 -22.58 -12.28
N ALA A 95 1.13 -22.59 -12.67
CA ALA A 95 2.22 -22.05 -11.84
C ALA A 95 2.08 -20.54 -11.61
N ALA A 96 1.49 -19.79 -12.56
CA ALA A 96 1.15 -18.38 -12.37
C ALA A 96 -0.09 -18.19 -11.47
N ALA A 97 -1.03 -19.15 -11.48
CA ALA A 97 -2.24 -19.17 -10.67
C ALA A 97 -2.03 -19.70 -9.23
N ALA A 98 -0.94 -20.46 -8.98
CA ALA A 98 -0.43 -20.66 -7.63
C ALA A 98 -0.24 -19.29 -6.97
N PRO A 99 -0.53 -19.11 -5.67
CA PRO A 99 -0.65 -17.79 -5.04
C PRO A 99 0.65 -16.99 -5.20
N THR A 100 0.73 -16.25 -6.29
CA THR A 100 1.70 -15.23 -6.56
C THR A 100 1.31 -14.05 -5.68
N ALA A 101 2.32 -13.40 -5.10
CA ALA A 101 2.17 -12.30 -4.16
C ALA A 101 1.04 -11.35 -4.59
N ARG A 102 0.15 -11.02 -3.63
CA ARG A 102 -0.92 -10.02 -3.79
C ARG A 102 -0.44 -8.89 -4.70
N ALA A 103 -1.15 -8.68 -5.82
CA ALA A 103 -0.84 -7.59 -6.73
C ALA A 103 -0.94 -6.25 -5.99
N LEU A 104 0.08 -5.40 -6.14
CA LEU A 104 0.09 -4.06 -5.57
C LEU A 104 -1.07 -3.23 -6.11
N THR A 105 -1.89 -2.66 -5.23
CA THR A 105 -2.96 -1.72 -5.62
C THR A 105 -2.57 -0.26 -5.36
N PRO A 106 -3.24 0.73 -5.99
CA PRO A 106 -3.04 2.14 -5.66
C PRO A 106 -3.31 2.46 -4.18
N GLU A 107 -4.26 1.78 -3.55
CA GLU A 107 -4.57 1.93 -2.12
C GLU A 107 -3.43 1.42 -1.24
N ASP A 108 -2.76 0.33 -1.64
CA ASP A 108 -1.58 -0.18 -0.93
C ASP A 108 -0.43 0.84 -0.99
N LEU A 109 -0.20 1.44 -2.16
CA LEU A 109 0.81 2.49 -2.33
C LEU A 109 0.46 3.76 -1.53
N LEU A 110 -0.80 4.21 -1.60
CA LEU A 110 -1.27 5.36 -0.83
C LEU A 110 -1.09 5.12 0.67
N ALA A 111 -1.47 3.94 1.16
CA ALA A 111 -1.32 3.57 2.55
C ALA A 111 0.15 3.53 2.98
N TYR A 112 1.04 2.99 2.15
CA TYR A 112 2.47 3.02 2.42
C TYR A 112 3.01 4.46 2.55
N ILE A 113 2.68 5.34 1.61
CA ILE A 113 3.07 6.76 1.67
C ILE A 113 2.51 7.42 2.93
N TYR A 114 1.27 7.11 3.27
CA TYR A 114 0.60 7.61 4.47
C TYR A 114 1.34 7.17 5.75
N ALA A 115 1.75 5.90 5.81
CA ALA A 115 2.55 5.36 6.91
C ALA A 115 3.88 6.12 7.06
N VAL A 116 4.63 6.31 5.96
CA VAL A 116 5.90 7.08 5.98
C VAL A 116 5.70 8.48 6.54
N PHE A 117 4.63 9.19 6.13
CA PHE A 117 4.35 10.53 6.65
C PHE A 117 3.92 10.56 8.11
N TYR A 118 3.40 9.45 8.64
CA TYR A 118 3.06 9.35 10.04
C TYR A 118 4.20 8.84 10.92
N THR A 119 5.28 8.30 10.35
CA THR A 119 6.50 7.92 11.09
C THR A 119 7.20 9.15 11.70
N PRO A 120 7.26 9.28 13.04
CA PRO A 120 7.95 10.40 13.69
C PRO A 120 9.44 10.53 13.34
N THR A 121 10.15 9.41 13.23
CA THR A 121 11.58 9.37 12.86
C THR A 121 11.82 9.98 11.49
N TYR A 122 11.01 9.62 10.48
CA TYR A 122 11.07 10.23 9.13
C TYR A 122 10.87 11.75 9.21
N ARG A 123 9.79 12.18 9.88
CA ARG A 123 9.47 13.61 9.99
C ARG A 123 10.57 14.42 10.68
N SER A 124 11.18 13.85 11.71
CA SER A 124 12.24 14.51 12.49
C SER A 124 13.54 14.56 11.70
N LYS A 125 13.92 13.45 11.05
CA LYS A 125 15.15 13.33 10.27
C LYS A 125 15.16 14.22 9.04
N TYR A 126 14.03 14.32 8.33
CA TYR A 126 13.91 15.09 7.09
C TYR A 126 13.23 16.45 7.28
N ALA A 127 13.11 16.95 8.51
CA ALA A 127 12.34 18.15 8.83
C ALA A 127 12.71 19.39 8.01
N GLU A 128 14.00 19.63 7.77
CA GLU A 128 14.45 20.77 6.96
C GLU A 128 14.04 20.63 5.49
N PHE A 129 14.23 19.44 4.90
CA PHE A 129 13.83 19.16 3.52
C PHE A 129 12.32 19.28 3.32
N LEU A 130 11.53 18.75 4.26
CA LEU A 130 10.06 18.81 4.23
C LEU A 130 9.51 20.24 4.29
N ARG A 131 10.31 21.22 4.73
CA ARG A 131 9.92 22.64 4.74
C ARG A 131 10.22 23.37 3.44
N ILE A 132 11.13 22.84 2.63
CA ILE A 132 11.70 23.52 1.47
C ILE A 132 11.15 22.94 0.16
N ASP A 133 10.95 21.63 0.08
CA ASP A 133 10.57 20.92 -1.14
C ASP A 133 9.56 19.78 -0.88
N PHE A 134 9.05 19.18 -1.95
CA PHE A 134 8.16 18.04 -1.86
C PHE A 134 8.82 16.84 -1.15
N PRO A 135 8.07 16.12 -0.30
CA PRO A 135 8.59 14.98 0.43
C PRO A 135 9.06 13.86 -0.52
N ARG A 136 10.24 13.32 -0.24
CA ARG A 136 10.74 12.12 -0.90
C ARG A 136 10.37 10.88 -0.11
N ILE A 137 9.84 9.87 -0.80
CA ILE A 137 9.36 8.64 -0.17
C ILE A 137 10.46 7.56 -0.32
N PRO A 138 11.05 7.07 0.78
CA PRO A 138 11.96 5.94 0.73
C PRO A 138 11.17 4.66 0.46
N PHE A 139 11.78 3.70 -0.22
CA PHE A 139 11.21 2.36 -0.43
C PHE A 139 12.16 1.30 0.13
N PRO A 140 11.67 0.34 0.94
CA PRO A 140 12.50 -0.71 1.49
C PRO A 140 13.01 -1.64 0.39
N ALA A 141 14.17 -2.26 0.61
CA ALA A 141 14.70 -3.30 -0.28
C ALA A 141 13.86 -4.59 -0.18
N GLU A 142 13.32 -4.86 1.01
CA GLU A 142 12.51 -6.05 1.29
C GLU A 142 11.01 -5.74 1.14
N SER A 143 10.33 -6.50 0.28
CA SER A 143 8.89 -6.34 0.03
C SER A 143 8.04 -6.58 1.28
N ALA A 144 8.50 -7.44 2.20
CA ALA A 144 7.83 -7.69 3.47
C ALA A 144 7.68 -6.41 4.32
N ILE A 145 8.72 -5.56 4.34
CA ILE A 145 8.70 -4.29 5.07
C ILE A 145 7.73 -3.31 4.43
N PHE A 146 7.66 -3.27 3.09
CA PHE A 146 6.67 -2.46 2.38
C PHE A 146 5.25 -2.84 2.80
N TRP A 147 4.94 -4.13 2.82
CA TRP A 147 3.61 -4.62 3.16
C TRP A 147 3.24 -4.39 4.64
N GLN A 148 4.20 -4.52 5.56
CA GLN A 148 4.00 -4.19 6.97
C GLN A 148 3.70 -2.69 7.16
N MET A 149 4.50 -1.82 6.54
CA MET A 149 4.27 -0.36 6.53
C MET A 149 2.90 -0.02 5.91
N ALA A 150 2.57 -0.61 4.76
CA ALA A 150 1.28 -0.39 4.09
C ALA A 150 0.10 -0.82 4.97
N ALA A 151 0.19 -1.96 5.68
CA ALA A 151 -0.86 -2.42 6.59
C ALA A 151 -1.10 -1.43 7.75
N LEU A 152 -0.04 -0.89 8.35
CA LEU A 152 -0.14 0.17 9.36
C LEU A 152 -0.73 1.46 8.78
N GLY A 153 -0.34 1.81 7.55
CA GLY A 153 -0.93 2.92 6.80
C GLY A 153 -2.42 2.77 6.55
N GLN A 154 -2.90 1.57 6.22
CA GLN A 154 -4.34 1.30 6.04
C GLN A 154 -5.10 1.49 7.35
N ARG A 155 -4.54 1.01 8.47
CA ARG A 155 -5.10 1.26 9.81
C ARG A 155 -5.22 2.76 10.10
N LEU A 156 -4.16 3.53 9.82
CA LEU A 156 -4.17 4.99 9.99
C LEU A 156 -5.24 5.68 9.12
N VAL A 157 -5.33 5.32 7.83
CA VAL A 157 -6.36 5.88 6.93
C VAL A 157 -7.77 5.58 7.46
N ALA A 158 -8.04 4.34 7.86
CA ALA A 158 -9.34 3.95 8.39
C ALA A 158 -9.66 4.68 9.71
N LEU A 159 -8.68 4.87 10.59
CA LEU A 159 -8.82 5.65 11.82
C LEU A 159 -9.15 7.12 11.53
N HIS A 160 -8.45 7.76 10.58
CA HIS A 160 -8.65 9.16 10.26
C HIS A 160 -9.94 9.45 9.46
N LEU A 161 -10.49 8.45 8.77
CA LEU A 161 -11.84 8.49 8.22
C LEU A 161 -12.93 8.19 9.26
N LEU A 162 -12.55 7.87 10.50
CA LEU A 162 -13.41 7.41 11.58
C LEU A 162 -14.22 6.15 11.22
N GLN A 163 -13.66 5.27 10.39
CA GLN A 163 -14.28 4.03 9.88
C GLN A 163 -13.64 2.76 10.46
N SER A 164 -12.51 2.86 11.16
CA SER A 164 -11.84 1.69 11.75
C SER A 164 -12.65 1.05 12.88
N PRO A 165 -12.70 -0.30 12.96
CA PRO A 165 -13.24 -1.00 14.12
C PRO A 165 -12.41 -0.76 15.40
N GLU A 166 -11.15 -0.32 15.29
CA GLU A 166 -10.27 -0.02 16.44
C GLU A 166 -10.73 1.20 17.27
N LEU A 167 -11.77 1.90 16.81
CA LEU A 167 -12.43 2.98 17.55
C LEU A 167 -13.30 2.46 18.70
N ASP A 168 -13.52 1.14 18.74
CA ASP A 168 -14.27 0.44 19.77
C ASP A 168 -13.38 -0.69 20.37
N PRO A 169 -13.15 -0.73 21.71
CA PRO A 169 -13.70 0.18 22.70
C PRO A 169 -13.05 1.58 22.65
N PRO A 170 -13.80 2.63 23.05
CA PRO A 170 -13.31 4.00 23.05
C PRO A 170 -12.20 4.20 24.08
N ALA A 171 -11.19 5.00 23.72
CA ALA A 171 -10.09 5.36 24.63
C ALA A 171 -10.51 6.43 25.65
N VAL A 172 -11.58 7.18 25.35
CA VAL A 172 -12.03 8.35 26.12
C VAL A 172 -13.51 8.19 26.48
N LYS A 173 -13.88 8.61 27.69
CA LYS A 173 -15.26 8.58 28.18
C LYS A 173 -15.76 9.98 28.47
N TYR A 174 -16.98 10.29 28.04
CA TYR A 174 -17.64 11.54 28.43
C TYR A 174 -18.39 11.34 29.75
N GLN A 175 -18.07 12.14 30.75
CA GLN A 175 -18.51 11.97 32.14
C GLN A 175 -18.90 13.30 32.78
N GLY A 176 -19.41 13.21 34.01
CA GLY A 176 -19.82 14.35 34.82
C GLY A 176 -21.32 14.43 35.08
N GLY A 177 -21.69 15.17 36.13
CA GLY A 177 -23.08 15.33 36.58
C GLY A 177 -23.79 16.56 35.99
N GLY A 178 -25.11 16.63 36.17
CA GLY A 178 -25.96 17.75 35.74
C GLY A 178 -26.35 17.72 34.26
N ASP A 179 -27.26 18.63 33.89
CA ASP A 179 -27.89 18.69 32.57
C ASP A 179 -27.29 19.79 31.67
N ASP A 180 -26.30 20.53 32.17
CA ASP A 180 -25.59 21.53 31.38
C ASP A 180 -24.45 20.91 30.58
N HIS A 181 -24.62 20.89 29.27
CA HIS A 181 -23.65 20.39 28.30
C HIS A 181 -22.90 21.54 27.59
N THR A 182 -23.05 22.79 28.03
CA THR A 182 -22.44 23.96 27.38
C THR A 182 -20.92 23.91 27.46
N ILE A 183 -20.27 24.15 26.31
CA ILE A 183 -18.82 24.27 26.22
C ILE A 183 -18.43 25.69 26.59
N GLU A 184 -17.82 25.88 27.75
CA GLU A 184 -17.48 27.21 28.28
C GLU A 184 -16.00 27.55 28.07
N ARG A 185 -15.16 27.23 29.06
CA ARG A 185 -13.72 27.42 29.01
C ARG A 185 -13.05 26.06 29.10
N PRO A 186 -12.81 25.40 27.95
CA PRO A 186 -12.16 24.10 27.94
C PRO A 186 -10.82 24.13 28.65
N ARG A 187 -10.64 23.24 29.63
CA ARG A 187 -9.41 23.13 30.43
C ARG A 187 -8.97 21.69 30.48
N TYR A 188 -7.67 21.48 30.25
CA TYR A 188 -7.05 20.18 30.43
C TYR A 188 -6.43 20.07 31.83
N ASP A 189 -6.74 18.98 32.51
CA ASP A 189 -6.14 18.52 33.75
C ASP A 189 -5.27 17.29 33.41
N ALA A 190 -3.95 17.50 33.46
CA ALA A 190 -2.97 16.48 33.12
C ALA A 190 -2.83 15.40 34.21
N GLU A 191 -3.07 15.74 35.48
CA GLU A 191 -2.94 14.80 36.59
C GLU A 191 -4.05 13.76 36.56
N GLN A 192 -5.27 14.19 36.22
CA GLN A 192 -6.43 13.31 36.13
C GLN A 192 -6.68 12.77 34.71
N GLY A 193 -5.95 13.27 33.71
CA GLY A 193 -6.19 12.92 32.30
C GLY A 193 -7.57 13.36 31.82
N ARG A 194 -8.02 14.55 32.24
CA ARG A 194 -9.38 15.06 31.99
C ARG A 194 -9.39 16.33 31.16
N VAL A 195 -10.30 16.41 30.19
CA VAL A 195 -10.62 17.64 29.45
C VAL A 195 -11.99 18.11 29.89
N HIS A 196 -12.04 19.14 30.73
CA HIS A 196 -13.27 19.79 31.16
C HIS A 196 -13.83 20.64 30.03
N ILE A 197 -15.13 20.54 29.76
CA ILE A 197 -15.85 21.48 28.88
C ILE A 197 -16.53 22.59 29.68
N ASN A 198 -16.91 22.29 30.93
CA ASN A 198 -17.43 23.22 31.95
C ASN A 198 -17.07 22.66 33.36
N GLU A 199 -17.62 23.23 34.42
CA GLU A 199 -17.31 22.80 35.80
C GLU A 199 -17.68 21.34 36.09
N ARG A 200 -18.76 20.82 35.49
CA ARG A 200 -19.35 19.54 35.86
C ARG A 200 -19.11 18.42 34.85
N LYS A 201 -18.90 18.74 33.57
CA LYS A 201 -18.75 17.78 32.46
C LYS A 201 -17.33 17.77 31.91
N TYR A 202 -16.82 16.58 31.64
CA TYR A 202 -15.46 16.38 31.15
C TYR A 202 -15.32 15.09 30.32
N PHE A 203 -14.25 15.03 29.53
CA PHE A 203 -13.77 13.80 28.90
C PHE A 203 -12.63 13.22 29.74
N GLU A 204 -12.73 11.96 30.14
CA GLU A 204 -11.71 11.24 30.91
C GLU A 204 -10.95 10.25 30.02
N GLY A 205 -9.65 10.07 30.29
CA GLY A 205 -8.76 9.19 29.53
C GLY A 205 -7.95 9.91 28.46
N VAL A 206 -7.86 11.25 28.51
CA VAL A 206 -7.08 12.05 27.57
C VAL A 206 -5.66 12.21 28.10
N THR A 207 -4.69 11.56 27.44
CA THR A 207 -3.26 11.66 27.82
C THR A 207 -2.67 13.01 27.41
N PRO A 208 -1.52 13.42 27.99
CA PRO A 208 -0.84 14.65 27.58
C PRO A 208 -0.43 14.63 26.10
N GLU A 209 -0.07 13.46 25.56
CA GLU A 209 0.26 13.27 24.14
C GLU A 209 -0.97 13.52 23.26
N MET A 210 -2.14 12.98 23.62
CA MET A 210 -3.39 13.20 22.90
C MET A 210 -3.81 14.68 22.92
N TRP A 211 -3.70 15.33 24.08
CA TRP A 211 -4.07 16.74 24.22
C TRP A 211 -3.15 17.67 23.41
N ASN A 212 -1.86 17.33 23.34
CA ASN A 212 -0.87 18.09 22.59
C ASN A 212 -0.74 17.65 21.13
N TYR A 213 -1.49 16.66 20.67
CA TYR A 213 -1.42 16.16 19.30
C TYR A 213 -1.80 17.24 18.29
N GLN A 214 -0.93 17.43 17.29
CA GLN A 214 -1.04 18.51 16.32
C GLN A 214 -1.14 18.02 14.88
N ILE A 215 -2.04 18.66 14.13
CA ILE A 215 -2.08 18.61 12.67
C ILE A 215 -1.97 20.04 12.16
N GLY A 216 -0.94 20.33 11.38
CA GLY A 216 -0.54 21.70 11.09
C GLY A 216 -0.24 22.48 12.38
N GLY A 217 -0.68 23.73 12.46
CA GLY A 217 -0.50 24.57 13.65
C GLY A 217 -1.50 24.32 14.79
N TYR A 218 -2.39 23.33 14.67
CA TYR A 218 -3.54 23.19 15.57
C TYR A 218 -3.44 21.97 16.48
N LYS A 219 -3.60 22.18 17.79
CA LYS A 219 -3.86 21.10 18.75
C LYS A 219 -5.28 20.59 18.54
N VAL A 220 -5.43 19.40 17.99
CA VAL A 220 -6.70 18.91 17.40
C VAL A 220 -7.83 18.94 18.44
N LEU A 221 -7.66 18.24 19.56
CA LEU A 221 -8.67 18.12 20.62
C LEU A 221 -9.03 19.47 21.25
N GLN A 222 -8.06 20.37 21.36
CA GLN A 222 -8.28 21.72 21.88
C GLN A 222 -9.08 22.58 20.90
N LYS A 223 -8.70 22.57 19.63
CA LYS A 223 -9.34 23.36 18.57
C LYS A 223 -10.82 22.99 18.44
N LEU A 224 -11.14 21.69 18.45
CA LEU A 224 -12.51 21.21 18.30
C LEU A 224 -13.47 21.72 19.38
N LEU A 225 -12.98 21.91 20.62
CA LEU A 225 -13.76 22.49 21.71
C LEU A 225 -13.80 24.02 21.64
N LYS A 226 -12.67 24.67 21.36
CA LYS A 226 -12.58 26.13 21.25
C LYS A 226 -13.51 26.68 20.18
N ASP A 227 -13.57 26.04 19.02
CA ASP A 227 -14.41 26.45 17.89
C ASP A 227 -15.92 26.32 18.19
N ARG A 228 -16.29 25.62 19.28
CA ARG A 228 -17.67 25.41 19.73
C ARG A 228 -17.99 26.10 21.06
N LYS A 229 -17.13 27.01 21.53
CA LYS A 229 -17.38 27.77 22.76
C LYS A 229 -18.74 28.47 22.72
N GLY A 230 -19.50 28.36 23.82
CA GLY A 230 -20.85 28.90 23.97
C GLY A 230 -21.95 28.02 23.37
N ARG A 231 -21.63 26.86 22.79
CA ARG A 231 -22.59 25.89 22.26
C ARG A 231 -22.67 24.66 23.15
N PRO A 232 -23.82 23.96 23.20
CA PRO A 232 -23.91 22.67 23.87
C PRO A 232 -23.05 21.61 23.16
N MET A 233 -22.49 20.68 23.93
CA MET A 233 -21.89 19.44 23.45
C MET A 233 -23.00 18.48 23.01
N ASP A 234 -23.45 18.65 21.77
CA ASP A 234 -24.52 17.90 21.11
C ASP A 234 -24.08 16.48 20.69
N ASN A 235 -22.81 16.31 20.33
CA ASN A 235 -22.27 15.03 19.85
C ASN A 235 -20.98 14.61 20.57
N PRO A 236 -21.06 14.20 21.85
CA PRO A 236 -19.90 13.72 22.60
C PRO A 236 -19.28 12.46 21.97
N ARG A 237 -20.10 11.60 21.31
CA ARG A 237 -19.63 10.38 20.65
C ARG A 237 -18.63 10.69 19.54
N TRP A 238 -18.88 11.73 18.75
CA TRP A 238 -17.94 12.15 17.70
C TRP A 238 -16.60 12.61 18.28
N TYR A 239 -16.62 13.43 19.34
CA TYR A 239 -15.38 13.86 20.01
C TYR A 239 -14.60 12.67 20.59
N ILE A 240 -15.31 11.71 21.20
CA ILE A 240 -14.73 10.46 21.70
C ILE A 240 -14.08 9.66 20.56
N ARG A 241 -14.73 9.55 19.39
CA ARG A 241 -14.16 8.84 18.24
C ARG A 241 -12.91 9.53 17.72
N VAL A 242 -12.89 10.86 17.63
CA VAL A 242 -11.69 11.61 17.25
C VAL A 242 -10.56 11.43 18.26
N ALA A 243 -10.84 11.53 19.56
CA ALA A 243 -9.84 11.30 20.59
C ALA A 243 -9.30 9.87 20.58
N THR A 244 -10.18 8.88 20.35
CA THR A 244 -9.78 7.48 20.20
C THR A 244 -8.92 7.28 18.95
N ALA A 245 -9.26 7.91 17.82
CA ALA A 245 -8.44 7.87 16.62
C ALA A 245 -7.04 8.41 16.88
N ILE A 246 -6.90 9.53 17.61
CA ILE A 246 -5.60 10.08 18.01
C ILE A 246 -4.83 9.11 18.91
N ALA A 247 -5.48 8.49 19.90
CA ALA A 247 -4.84 7.51 20.77
C ALA A 247 -4.28 6.32 19.97
N ARG A 248 -5.08 5.74 19.07
CA ARG A 248 -4.64 4.64 18.19
C ARG A 248 -3.57 5.07 17.19
N THR A 249 -3.65 6.31 16.71
CA THR A 249 -2.61 6.89 15.83
C THR A 249 -1.27 6.94 16.56
N LEU A 250 -1.24 7.40 17.81
CA LEU A 250 -0.01 7.43 18.60
C LEU A 250 0.58 6.03 18.83
N GLU A 251 -0.27 5.01 19.02
CA GLU A 251 0.16 3.60 19.09
C GLU A 251 0.81 3.15 17.78
N ILE A 252 0.15 3.39 16.64
CA ILE A 252 0.68 3.02 15.32
C ILE A 252 1.96 3.79 14.99
N GLN A 253 2.09 5.07 15.40
CA GLN A 253 3.32 5.83 15.20
C GLN A 253 4.52 5.18 15.90
N ARG A 254 4.33 4.58 17.08
CA ARG A 254 5.38 3.83 17.77
C ARG A 254 5.73 2.53 17.03
N GLU A 255 4.74 1.83 16.49
CA GLU A 255 4.96 0.64 15.65
C GLU A 255 5.75 1.00 14.37
N LEU A 256 5.38 2.11 13.72
CA LEU A 256 6.06 2.62 12.54
C LEU A 256 7.50 3.04 12.83
N ASP A 257 7.77 3.72 13.94
CA ASP A 257 9.12 4.11 14.34
C ASP A 257 10.02 2.89 14.59
N ALA A 258 9.48 1.82 15.17
CA ALA A 258 10.22 0.58 15.38
C ALA A 258 10.58 -0.11 14.05
N LEU A 259 9.72 0.00 13.03
CA LEU A 259 9.91 -0.61 11.71
C LEU A 259 10.78 0.24 10.77
N TYR A 260 10.79 1.56 10.95
CA TYR A 260 11.40 2.51 10.02
C TYR A 260 12.89 2.30 9.72
N PRO A 261 13.75 1.86 10.67
CA PRO A 261 15.15 1.55 10.36
C PRO A 261 15.33 0.54 9.22
N GLU A 262 14.42 -0.41 9.08
CA GLU A 262 14.45 -1.41 7.99
C GLU A 262 14.12 -0.80 6.62
N VAL A 263 13.32 0.27 6.60
CA VAL A 263 13.04 1.04 5.39
C VAL A 263 14.28 1.82 4.94
N GLU A 264 15.11 2.29 5.87
CA GLU A 264 16.28 3.09 5.54
C GLU A 264 17.50 2.27 5.12
N LYS A 265 17.56 0.97 5.44
CA LYS A 265 18.66 0.08 5.00
C LYS A 265 18.86 0.05 3.49
N SER A 266 17.82 0.36 2.71
CA SER A 266 17.88 0.43 1.26
C SER A 266 18.34 1.78 0.70
N LEU A 267 18.44 2.82 1.55
CA LEU A 267 18.86 4.14 1.10
C LEU A 267 20.39 4.17 0.97
N PRO A 268 20.93 4.68 -0.15
CA PRO A 268 22.36 4.96 -0.23
C PRO A 268 22.75 5.94 0.87
N ALA A 269 23.95 5.79 1.43
CA ALA A 269 24.47 6.72 2.43
C ALA A 269 24.31 8.16 1.92
N PRO A 270 23.88 9.10 2.78
CA PRO A 270 23.68 10.48 2.34
C PRO A 270 24.98 10.99 1.73
N ALA A 271 24.89 11.56 0.52
CA ALA A 271 26.02 12.21 -0.11
C ALA A 271 26.57 13.26 0.86
N PRO A 272 27.90 13.36 1.04
CA PRO A 272 28.48 14.37 1.92
C PRO A 272 27.95 15.74 1.51
N SER A 273 27.52 16.52 2.50
CA SER A 273 27.10 17.91 2.26
C SER A 273 28.22 18.65 1.52
N PRO A 274 27.90 19.46 0.50
CA PRO A 274 28.88 20.25 -0.22
C PRO A 274 29.59 21.27 0.69
#